data_AF-A0A1L3ZV69-F1
#
_entry.id   AF-A0A1L3ZV69-F1
#
_cell.length_a   1.000
_cell.length_b   1.000
_cell.length_c   1.000
_cell.angle_alpha   90.00
_cell.angle_beta   90.00
_cell.angle_gamma   90.00
#
_symmetry.space_group_name_H-M   'P 1'
#
loop_
_entity.id
_entity.type
_entity.pdbx_description
1 polymer ?
#
loop_
_entity_poly.entity_id
_entity_poly.type
_entity_poly.pdbx_seq_one_letter_code
_entity_poly.pdbx_strand_id
1 'polypeptide(L)'
;MAVIVTELAQVRDRANVPPVPPREQQSLTIGGAASAAFGGGTSYVEIDSDTACRVEFGAAPDGNGDTFYVPALTPRQFNVIPGHKVIAVAA
;
A
#
# COMPACT_ATOMS: atom_id res chain seq x y z
N MET A 1 12.34 -10.20 1.05
CA MET A 1 11.95 -8.78 1.11
C MET A 1 10.46 -8.72 0.93
N ALA A 2 9.77 -8.26 1.97
CA ALA A 2 8.32 -8.25 2.01
C ALA A 2 7.82 -6.81 2.18
N VAL A 3 6.65 -6.55 1.57
CA VAL A 3 5.91 -5.32 1.74
C VAL A 3 4.59 -5.65 2.43
N ILE A 4 4.31 -4.95 3.51
CA ILE A 4 3.05 -5.02 4.23
C ILE A 4 2.18 -3.86 3.79
N VAL A 5 0.97 -4.18 3.34
CA VAL A 5 -0.04 -3.22 2.90
C VAL A 5 -1.17 -3.26 3.92
N THR A 6 -1.35 -2.16 4.63
CA THR A 6 -2.42 -2.05 5.63
C THR A 6 -3.53 -1.15 5.11
N GLU A 7 -4.73 -1.69 4.97
CA GLU A 7 -5.90 -0.97 4.49
C GLU A 7 -6.60 -0.19 5.60
N LEU A 8 -6.96 1.05 5.32
CA LEU A 8 -7.49 2.01 6.29
C LEU A 8 -8.67 2.79 5.71
N ALA A 9 -9.65 3.10 6.57
CA ALA A 9 -10.76 3.98 6.19
C ALA A 9 -10.36 5.46 6.14
N GLN A 10 -9.35 5.86 6.92
CA GLN A 10 -8.86 7.23 7.02
C GLN A 10 -7.35 7.21 7.28
N VAL A 11 -6.68 8.32 7.00
CA VAL A 11 -5.26 8.52 7.32
C VAL A 11 -5.03 8.37 8.83
N ARG A 12 -3.91 7.77 9.25
CA ARG A 12 -3.65 7.53 10.68
C ARG A 12 -3.20 8.77 11.45
N ASP A 13 -2.64 9.76 10.77
CA ASP A 13 -1.94 10.88 11.43
C ASP A 13 -2.63 12.25 11.21
N ARG A 14 -3.96 12.26 11.13
CA ARG A 14 -4.69 13.54 11.25
C ARG A 14 -4.66 13.92 12.72
N ALA A 15 -3.99 15.04 13.04
CA ALA A 15 -4.04 15.64 14.37
C ALA A 15 -5.51 15.68 14.84
N ASN A 16 -5.80 15.00 15.96
CA ASN A 16 -7.14 14.87 16.56
C ASN A 16 -8.09 13.79 16.00
N VAL A 17 -7.61 12.80 15.23
CA VAL A 17 -8.40 11.61 14.85
C VAL A 17 -7.98 10.41 15.71
N PRO A 18 -8.92 9.71 16.37
CA PRO A 18 -8.60 8.47 17.09
C PRO A 18 -7.87 7.46 16.19
N PRO A 19 -6.93 6.66 16.71
CA PRO A 19 -6.24 5.65 15.92
C PRO A 19 -7.23 4.77 15.15
N VAL A 20 -7.11 4.77 13.82
CA VAL A 20 -8.00 4.01 12.95
C VAL A 20 -7.52 2.57 12.91
N PRO A 21 -8.34 1.59 13.32
CA PRO A 21 -7.95 0.19 13.25
C PRO A 21 -7.74 -0.23 11.78
N PRO A 22 -6.78 -1.12 11.50
CA PRO A 22 -6.65 -1.78 10.20
C PRO A 22 -7.97 -2.43 9.79
N ARG A 23 -8.37 -2.26 8.54
CA ARG A 23 -9.49 -3.03 7.95
C ARG A 23 -9.03 -4.40 7.49
N GLU A 24 -7.87 -4.43 6.84
CA GLU A 24 -7.26 -5.62 6.26
C GLU A 24 -5.74 -5.40 6.20
N GLN A 25 -4.97 -6.49 6.21
CA GLN A 25 -3.53 -6.43 6.02
C GLN A 25 -3.11 -7.49 5.00
N GLN A 26 -2.38 -7.06 3.97
CA GLN A 26 -1.89 -7.92 2.90
C GLN A 26 -0.36 -7.94 2.93
N SER A 27 0.22 -9.11 2.67
CA SER A 27 1.69 -9.26 2.53
C SER A 27 2.03 -9.56 1.08
N LEU A 28 2.96 -8.78 0.51
CA LEU A 28 3.43 -8.95 -0.85
C LEU A 28 4.93 -9.21 -0.87
N THR A 29 5.37 -9.93 -1.91
CA THR A 29 6.79 -10.06 -2.24
C THR A 29 7.17 -9.01 -3.28
N ILE A 30 8.29 -8.31 -3.08
CA ILE A 30 8.82 -7.36 -4.06
C ILE A 30 9.20 -8.11 -5.35
N GLY A 31 8.72 -7.63 -6.50
CA GLY A 31 8.88 -8.29 -7.81
C GLY A 31 7.94 -9.49 -8.00
N GLY A 32 7.00 -9.70 -7.07
CA GLY A 32 6.01 -10.78 -7.12
C GLY A 32 4.68 -10.35 -7.75
N ALA A 33 3.62 -11.08 -7.41
CA ALA A 33 2.27 -10.74 -7.84
C ALA A 33 1.73 -9.49 -7.12
N ALA A 34 0.79 -8.80 -7.77
CA ALA A 34 0.02 -7.72 -7.17
C ALA A 34 -0.86 -8.20 -5.99
N SER A 35 -1.29 -7.24 -5.17
CA SER A 35 -2.19 -7.46 -4.03
C SER A 35 -3.56 -7.97 -4.47
N ALA A 36 -4.35 -8.44 -3.50
CA ALA A 36 -5.79 -8.50 -3.68
C ALA A 36 -6.37 -7.08 -3.84
N ALA A 37 -7.54 -6.99 -4.47
CA ALA A 37 -8.22 -5.71 -4.64
C ALA A 37 -8.59 -5.12 -3.28
N PHE A 38 -8.34 -3.81 -3.10
CA PHE A 38 -8.68 -3.09 -1.87
C PHE A 38 -10.19 -3.13 -1.63
N GLY A 39 -10.57 -3.27 -0.36
CA GLY A 39 -11.96 -3.33 0.06
C GLY A 39 -12.74 -2.06 -0.27
N GLY A 40 -14.07 -2.18 -0.43
CA GLY A 40 -14.95 -1.06 -0.77
C GLY A 40 -14.91 0.14 0.20
N GLY A 41 -14.50 -0.09 1.45
CA GLY A 41 -14.37 0.94 2.50
C GLY A 41 -12.94 1.44 2.73
N THR A 42 -12.00 1.05 1.87
CA THR A 42 -10.59 1.42 1.96
C THR A 42 -10.36 2.71 1.19
N SER A 43 -9.98 3.77 1.90
CA SER A 43 -9.63 5.06 1.30
C SER A 43 -8.13 5.33 1.38
N TYR A 44 -7.42 4.65 2.27
CA TYR A 44 -5.98 4.80 2.42
C TYR A 44 -5.33 3.42 2.56
N VAL A 45 -4.09 3.33 2.11
CA VAL A 45 -3.21 2.23 2.46
C VAL A 45 -1.93 2.76 3.06
N GLU A 46 -1.43 2.06 4.08
CA GLU A 46 -0.08 2.24 4.60
C GLU A 46 0.80 1.13 4.05
N ILE A 47 1.89 1.53 3.40
CA ILE A 47 2.90 0.63 2.85
C ILE A 47 4.09 0.66 3.79
N ASP A 48 4.42 -0.49 4.37
CA ASP A 48 5.63 -0.71 5.15
C ASP A 48 6.49 -1.78 4.46
N SER A 49 7.80 -1.56 4.42
CA SER A 49 8.73 -2.44 3.71
C SER A 49 10.05 -2.53 4.46
N ASP A 50 10.60 -3.74 4.55
CA ASP A 50 11.94 -4.00 5.09
C ASP A 50 13.07 -3.49 4.17
N THR A 51 12.73 -3.19 2.91
CA THR A 51 13.67 -2.82 1.85
C THR A 51 13.10 -1.66 1.03
N ALA A 52 13.97 -0.77 0.54
CA ALA A 52 13.55 0.25 -0.41
C ALA A 52 12.92 -0.38 -1.66
N CYS A 53 11.74 0.10 -2.04
CA CYS A 53 10.99 -0.43 -3.17
C CYS A 53 10.25 0.68 -3.91
N ARG A 54 9.67 0.32 -5.05
CA ARG A 54 8.71 1.12 -5.78
C ARG A 54 7.36 0.44 -5.77
N VAL A 55 6.29 1.21 -5.65
CA VAL A 55 4.92 0.69 -5.69
C VAL A 55 4.14 1.34 -6.84
N GLU A 56 3.35 0.53 -7.53
CA GLU A 56 2.42 0.98 -8.56
C GLU A 56 0.99 0.60 -8.13
N PHE A 57 0.06 1.54 -8.29
CA PHE A 57 -1.36 1.36 -8.01
C PHE A 57 -2.17 1.33 -9.30
N GLY A 58 -3.18 0.47 -9.38
CA GLY A 58 -4.09 0.44 -10.53
C GLY A 58 -5.13 -0.67 -10.45
N ALA A 59 -5.99 -0.78 -11.47
CA ALA A 59 -6.95 -1.88 -11.56
C ALA A 59 -6.25 -3.24 -11.82
N ALA A 60 -5.15 -3.21 -12.58
CA ALA A 60 -4.30 -4.36 -12.87
C ALA A 60 -2.84 -3.89 -13.02
N PRO A 61 -2.18 -3.48 -11.91
CA PRO A 61 -0.82 -2.98 -11.98
C PRO A 61 0.15 -4.11 -12.33
N ASP A 62 1.14 -3.81 -13.17
CA ASP A 62 2.11 -4.79 -13.69
C ASP A 62 3.57 -4.47 -13.32
N GLY A 63 3.80 -3.33 -12.66
CA GLY A 63 5.12 -2.90 -12.20
C GLY A 63 5.87 -2.01 -13.18
N ASN A 64 5.28 -1.68 -14.34
CA ASN A 64 5.90 -0.86 -15.39
C ASN A 64 5.27 0.55 -15.52
N GLY A 65 4.25 0.85 -14.72
CA GLY A 65 3.52 2.12 -14.76
C GLY A 65 4.16 3.23 -13.93
N ASP A 66 3.34 4.20 -13.54
CA ASP A 66 3.74 5.28 -12.64
C ASP A 66 3.99 4.73 -11.22
N THR A 67 5.24 4.79 -10.79
CA THR A 67 5.66 4.24 -9.49
C THR A 67 5.96 5.32 -8.46
N PHE A 68 5.70 4.97 -7.20
CA PHE A 68 6.07 5.76 -6.04
C PHE A 68 7.19 5.09 -5.26
N TYR A 69 8.23 5.84 -4.90
CA TYR A 69 9.31 5.34 -4.06
C TYR A 69 8.85 5.19 -2.61
N VAL A 70 9.18 4.05 -2.00
CA VAL A 70 8.97 3.77 -0.57
C VAL A 70 10.33 3.43 0.04
N PRO A 71 10.83 4.25 0.99
CA PRO A 71 12.07 3.94 1.69
C PRO A 71 11.90 2.74 2.62
N ALA A 72 12.99 2.02 2.86
CA ALA A 72 13.01 0.94 3.86
C ALA A 72 12.68 1.48 5.26
N LEU A 73 11.94 0.69 6.05
CA LEU A 73 11.63 0.94 7.47
C LEU A 73 10.94 2.29 7.75
N THR A 74 10.34 2.89 6.71
CA THR A 74 9.66 4.18 6.81
C THR A 74 8.29 4.05 6.12
N PRO A 75 7.23 3.77 6.89
CA PRO A 75 5.90 3.60 6.33
C PRO A 75 5.43 4.83 5.56
N ARG A 76 4.75 4.60 4.43
CA ARG A 76 4.13 5.67 3.64
C ARG A 76 2.64 5.42 3.44
N GLN A 77 1.85 6.47 3.62
CA GLN A 77 0.41 6.41 3.39
C GLN A 77 0.05 7.00 2.02
N PHE A 78 -0.83 6.29 1.32
CA PHE A 78 -1.34 6.66 0.01
C PHE A 78 -2.86 6.68 0.05
N ASN A 79 -3.47 7.66 -0.62
CA ASN A 79 -4.90 7.64 -0.91
C ASN A 79 -5.12 6.66 -2.08
N VAL A 80 -6.13 5.81 -1.97
CA VAL A 80 -6.39 4.75 -2.96
C VAL A 80 -7.85 4.75 -3.41
N ILE A 81 -8.07 4.16 -4.58
CA ILE A 81 -9.41 3.90 -5.10
C ILE A 81 -9.81 2.48 -4.69
N PRO A 82 -10.97 2.28 -4.02
CA PRO A 82 -11.48 0.95 -3.72
C PRO A 82 -11.56 0.06 -4.97
N GLY A 83 -11.19 -1.22 -4.84
CA GLY A 83 -11.13 -2.17 -5.95
C GLY A 83 -9.84 -2.11 -6.79
N HIS A 84 -8.99 -1.09 -6.62
CA HIS A 84 -7.62 -1.14 -7.16
C HIS A 84 -6.73 -2.06 -6.34
N LYS A 85 -5.55 -2.33 -6.88
CA LYS A 85 -4.50 -3.17 -6.32
C LYS A 85 -3.21 -2.38 -6.25
N VAL A 86 -2.23 -2.94 -5.55
CA VAL A 86 -0.84 -2.48 -5.56
C VAL A 86 0.10 -3.61 -5.91
N ILE A 87 1.15 -3.31 -6.65
CA ILE A 87 2.30 -4.19 -6.83
C ILE A 87 3.55 -3.48 -6.32
N ALA A 88 4.46 -4.24 -5.72
CA ALA A 88 5.76 -3.74 -5.29
C ALA A 88 6.86 -4.30 -6.20
N VAL A 89 7.75 -3.44 -6.67
CA VAL A 89 8.89 -3.78 -7.52
C VAL A 89 10.18 -3.24 -6.91
N ALA A 90 11.33 -3.78 -7.36
CA ALA A 90 12.62 -3.28 -6.92
C ALA A 90 12.78 -1.78 -7.26
N ALA A 91 13.44 -1.03 -6.39
CA ALA A 91 13.59 0.43 -6.52
C ALA A 91 14.55 0.85 -7.64
#